data_AF-A0A9C9GBJ8-F1
#
_entry.id   AF-A0A9C9GBJ8-F1
#
_cell.length_a   1.000
_cell.length_b   1.000
_cell.length_c   1.000
_cell.angle_alpha   90.00
_cell.angle_beta   90.00
_cell.angle_gamma   90.00
#
_symmetry.space_group_name_H-M   'P 1'
#
loop_
_entity.id
_entity.type
_entity.pdbx_description
1 polymer ?
#
loop_
_entity_poly.entity_id
_entity_poly.type
_entity_poly.pdbx_seq_one_letter_code
_entity_poly.pdbx_strand_id
1 'polypeptide(L)'
;MSSTMRKSKITLRPYVIGLLSLVVASFALLPQAEASSKTGEITIIHVSDVHGHMLPHDEKFVLAGNRENAGGVARLATGIKEIRERVGVDNTLTFMVGDSVHGGAEVLFTLGNAIMPVFNAFGIDAAVMGNWDFAYGTRVTRDRYVDGLKGTIPMSKNNQTTLSSTIPACTGKAGPADCNVIAANYPAIANNVYWFKEKAVGAARKPNLAPSNRVFQSWVIREANGVKVGFVGITSSRLPVQNPLFNLGLRFTKGYNELPGDIAAARAAGANIIVLATELGFGDNIQMAKEIKGIDVILSGDTHEELTKAIEIKNVFSGKKVLIIESGEDAYLGELTLEVEGNEIEHFAF
;
A
#
# COMPACT_ATOMS: atom_id res chain seq x y z
N MET A 1 70.16 -29.77 15.89
CA MET A 1 69.40 -30.89 16.49
C MET A 1 68.52 -31.47 15.40
N SER A 2 68.90 -32.67 14.94
CA SER A 2 68.47 -33.29 13.68
C SER A 2 67.16 -34.06 13.83
N SER A 3 66.35 -34.04 12.77
CA SER A 3 65.11 -34.77 12.60
C SER A 3 65.27 -36.27 12.87
N THR A 4 64.23 -36.93 13.39
CA THR A 4 64.11 -38.38 13.27
C THR A 4 62.74 -38.74 12.69
N MET A 5 62.71 -38.82 11.36
CA MET A 5 61.76 -39.68 10.64
C MET A 5 62.05 -41.14 11.00
N ARG A 6 61.02 -41.89 11.39
CA ARG A 6 61.10 -43.36 11.47
C ARG A 6 60.18 -43.95 10.41
N LYS A 7 60.80 -44.45 9.32
CA LYS A 7 60.16 -45.28 8.31
C LYS A 7 60.10 -46.72 8.84
N SER A 8 58.92 -47.31 8.97
CA SER A 8 58.76 -48.75 9.17
C SER A 8 58.32 -49.42 7.88
N LYS A 9 59.10 -50.42 7.49
CA LYS A 9 58.95 -51.24 6.29
C LYS A 9 57.70 -52.11 6.35
N ILE A 10 57.15 -52.30 5.15
CA ILE A 10 56.03 -53.15 4.76
C ILE A 10 56.39 -54.64 4.92
N THR A 11 55.43 -55.44 5.38
CA THR A 11 55.34 -56.88 5.06
C THR A 11 53.87 -57.21 4.78
N LEU A 12 53.59 -57.65 3.54
CA LEU A 12 52.29 -58.10 3.03
C LEU A 12 52.05 -59.58 3.33
N ARG A 13 50.78 -59.94 3.62
CA ARG A 13 49.97 -61.08 3.10
C ARG A 13 48.90 -61.52 4.12
N PRO A 14 47.82 -62.23 3.73
CA PRO A 14 47.04 -62.22 2.48
C PRO A 14 45.52 -62.02 2.73
N TYR A 15 44.80 -61.89 1.62
CA TYR A 15 43.35 -61.71 1.43
C TYR A 15 42.41 -62.52 2.35
N VAL A 16 41.34 -61.86 2.82
CA VAL A 16 40.02 -62.47 2.99
C VAL A 16 38.98 -61.54 2.36
N ILE A 17 38.33 -62.08 1.32
CA ILE A 17 37.17 -61.52 0.62
C ILE A 17 35.98 -61.54 1.59
N GLY A 18 35.33 -60.40 1.80
CA GLY A 18 34.17 -60.31 2.69
C GLY A 18 33.23 -59.16 2.32
N LEU A 19 32.17 -59.53 1.59
CA LEU A 19 30.89 -58.84 1.36
C LEU A 19 30.86 -57.33 1.09
N LEU A 20 30.64 -57.03 -0.19
CA LEU A 20 30.08 -55.77 -0.70
C LEU A 20 28.61 -55.66 -0.23
N SER A 21 28.34 -54.93 0.85
CA SER A 21 26.98 -54.57 1.24
C SER A 21 26.50 -53.40 0.38
N LEU A 22 25.67 -53.71 -0.63
CA LEU A 22 24.84 -52.76 -1.36
C LEU A 22 23.90 -52.05 -0.37
N VAL A 23 24.22 -50.81 -0.01
CA VAL A 23 23.23 -49.89 0.56
C VAL A 23 22.40 -49.37 -0.59
N VAL A 24 21.30 -50.07 -0.89
CA VAL A 24 20.21 -49.51 -1.68
C VAL A 24 19.56 -48.44 -0.80
N ALA A 25 19.99 -47.19 -0.95
CA ALA A 25 19.25 -46.06 -0.43
C ALA A 25 17.92 -46.02 -1.20
N SER A 26 16.87 -46.59 -0.60
CA SER A 26 15.50 -46.36 -1.02
C SER A 26 15.24 -44.86 -0.88
N PHE A 27 15.43 -44.13 -1.98
CA PHE A 27 14.73 -42.86 -2.21
C PHE A 27 13.25 -43.22 -2.24
N ALA A 28 12.61 -43.20 -1.07
CA ALA A 28 11.17 -43.06 -1.02
C ALA A 28 10.87 -41.76 -1.76
N LEU A 29 10.25 -41.86 -2.94
CA LEU A 29 9.56 -40.74 -3.56
C LEU A 29 8.52 -40.28 -2.54
N LEU A 30 8.87 -39.25 -1.77
CA LEU A 30 7.87 -38.45 -1.10
C LEU A 30 6.96 -37.89 -2.19
N PRO A 31 5.63 -38.03 -2.09
CA PRO A 31 4.73 -37.35 -3.00
C PRO A 31 5.09 -35.87 -2.91
N GLN A 32 5.52 -35.26 -4.02
CA GLN A 32 5.43 -33.82 -4.13
C GLN A 32 3.95 -33.52 -3.98
N ALA A 33 3.58 -32.85 -2.89
CA ALA A 33 2.26 -32.24 -2.80
C ALA A 33 2.18 -31.29 -3.99
N GLU A 34 1.41 -31.66 -5.02
CA GLU A 34 0.91 -30.69 -5.96
C GLU A 34 0.14 -29.69 -5.11
N ALA A 35 0.72 -28.51 -4.92
CA ALA A 35 -0.01 -27.38 -4.40
C ALA A 35 -1.15 -27.17 -5.40
N SER A 36 -2.37 -27.57 -5.03
CA SER A 36 -3.56 -27.17 -5.74
C SER A 36 -3.49 -25.65 -5.90
N SER A 37 -3.22 -25.19 -7.12
CA SER A 37 -3.24 -23.78 -7.44
C SER A 37 -4.67 -23.35 -7.16
N LYS A 38 -4.87 -22.52 -6.13
CA LYS A 38 -6.17 -21.89 -5.93
C LYS A 38 -6.40 -21.01 -7.15
N THR A 39 -7.44 -21.33 -7.92
CA THR A 39 -7.95 -20.47 -8.98
C THR A 39 -9.11 -19.65 -8.43
N GLY A 40 -9.09 -18.33 -8.65
CA GLY A 40 -10.17 -17.45 -8.27
C GLY A 40 -10.19 -16.19 -9.12
N GLU A 41 -11.39 -15.75 -9.48
CA GLU A 41 -11.63 -14.46 -10.11
C GLU A 41 -11.98 -13.44 -9.02
N ILE A 42 -11.27 -12.31 -9.00
CA ILE A 42 -11.53 -11.20 -8.08
C ILE A 42 -11.62 -9.88 -8.83
N THR A 43 -12.40 -8.95 -8.31
CA THR A 43 -12.49 -7.58 -8.83
C THR A 43 -11.98 -6.58 -7.80
N ILE A 44 -10.93 -5.84 -8.17
CA ILE A 44 -10.42 -4.73 -7.39
C ILE A 44 -11.14 -3.45 -7.85
N ILE A 45 -11.79 -2.79 -6.90
CA ILE A 45 -12.41 -1.49 -7.07
C ILE A 45 -11.41 -0.44 -6.59
N HIS A 46 -10.94 0.40 -7.50
CA HIS A 46 -9.95 1.44 -7.24
C HIS A 46 -10.62 2.82 -7.16
N VAL A 47 -10.47 3.48 -6.01
CA VAL A 47 -10.91 4.86 -5.77
C VAL A 47 -9.66 5.71 -5.53
N SER A 48 -9.43 6.76 -6.30
CA SER A 48 -8.27 7.64 -6.15
C SER A 48 -8.68 9.11 -6.17
N ASP A 49 -7.86 9.96 -5.54
CA ASP A 49 -7.88 11.42 -5.72
C ASP A 49 -9.29 12.05 -5.65
N VAL A 50 -10.09 11.70 -4.63
CA VAL A 50 -11.47 12.19 -4.50
C VAL A 50 -11.51 13.71 -4.19
N HIS A 51 -10.43 14.26 -3.65
CA HIS A 51 -10.26 15.68 -3.26
C HIS A 51 -11.43 16.28 -2.45
N GLY A 52 -12.13 15.44 -1.68
CA GLY A 52 -13.29 15.87 -0.91
C GLY A 52 -14.47 16.37 -1.76
N HIS A 53 -14.59 15.94 -3.02
CA HIS A 53 -15.72 16.24 -3.89
C HIS A 53 -17.00 15.54 -3.38
N MET A 54 -17.69 16.21 -2.45
CA MET A 54 -18.93 15.70 -1.87
C MET A 54 -20.10 15.73 -2.85
N LEU A 55 -20.11 16.74 -3.72
CA LEU A 55 -21.18 17.03 -4.66
C LEU A 55 -20.70 16.80 -6.10
N PRO A 56 -21.60 16.40 -7.01
CA PRO A 56 -21.29 16.36 -8.42
C PRO A 56 -20.89 17.74 -8.97
N HIS A 57 -19.95 17.77 -9.90
CA HIS A 57 -19.42 18.97 -10.54
C HIS A 57 -19.36 18.83 -12.06
N ASP A 58 -19.12 19.96 -12.73
CA ASP A 58 -18.96 19.98 -14.17
C ASP A 58 -17.64 19.34 -14.56
N GLU A 59 -17.71 18.29 -15.37
CA GLU A 59 -16.53 17.63 -15.89
C GLU A 59 -16.23 18.00 -17.35
N LYS A 60 -14.95 17.89 -17.72
CA LYS A 60 -14.50 18.25 -19.08
C LYS A 60 -14.65 17.13 -20.09
N PHE A 61 -14.92 15.89 -19.66
CA PHE A 61 -15.18 14.79 -20.58
C PHE A 61 -16.59 14.86 -21.17
N VAL A 62 -16.71 14.33 -22.39
CA VAL A 62 -17.94 14.35 -23.17
C VAL A 62 -18.51 12.94 -23.22
N LEU A 63 -19.59 12.70 -22.49
CA LEU A 63 -20.34 11.44 -22.55
C LEU A 63 -21.53 11.66 -23.50
N ALA A 64 -21.65 10.78 -24.51
CA ALA A 64 -22.70 10.85 -25.53
C ALA A 64 -22.90 12.22 -26.21
N GLY A 65 -21.84 13.04 -26.30
CA GLY A 65 -21.89 14.36 -26.94
C GLY A 65 -22.23 15.54 -26.02
N ASN A 66 -22.46 15.31 -24.72
CA ASN A 66 -22.74 16.37 -23.74
C ASN A 66 -21.60 16.50 -22.71
N ARG A 67 -21.34 17.74 -22.26
CA ARG A 67 -20.63 17.95 -20.99
C ARG A 67 -21.58 17.51 -19.90
N GLU A 68 -21.22 16.48 -19.16
CA GLU A 68 -22.06 15.95 -18.09
C GLU A 68 -21.51 16.41 -16.74
N ASN A 69 -22.45 16.71 -15.85
CA ASN A 69 -22.17 16.84 -14.45
C ASN A 69 -21.84 15.43 -13.90
N ALA A 70 -20.65 15.24 -13.37
CA ALA A 70 -20.12 13.96 -12.92
C ALA A 70 -19.54 14.08 -11.50
N GLY A 71 -18.92 13.01 -11.00
CA GLY A 71 -18.33 12.99 -9.67
C GLY A 71 -19.35 12.98 -8.53
N GLY A 72 -18.85 13.28 -7.34
CA GLY A 72 -19.56 13.24 -6.08
C GLY A 72 -19.55 11.86 -5.44
N VAL A 73 -19.21 11.82 -4.15
CA VAL A 73 -19.13 10.58 -3.35
C VAL A 73 -20.38 9.71 -3.35
N ALA A 74 -21.58 10.29 -3.56
CA ALA A 74 -22.82 9.52 -3.66
C ALA A 74 -22.87 8.65 -4.93
N ARG A 75 -22.30 9.13 -6.04
CA ARG A 75 -22.20 8.36 -7.29
C ARG A 75 -21.13 7.29 -7.18
N LEU A 76 -19.98 7.61 -6.58
CA LEU A 76 -18.97 6.61 -6.23
C LEU A 76 -19.57 5.47 -5.38
N ALA A 77 -20.33 5.81 -4.33
CA ALA A 77 -21.01 4.82 -3.49
C ALA A 77 -21.95 3.91 -4.29
N THR A 78 -22.67 4.51 -5.25
CA THR A 78 -23.58 3.77 -6.15
C THR A 78 -22.80 2.86 -7.08
N GLY A 79 -21.73 3.34 -7.71
CA GLY A 79 -20.88 2.53 -8.59
C GLY A 79 -20.23 1.35 -7.85
N ILE A 80 -19.69 1.58 -6.65
CA ILE A 80 -19.14 0.51 -5.79
C ILE A 80 -20.23 -0.54 -5.50
N LYS A 81 -21.44 -0.10 -5.17
CA LYS A 81 -22.57 -0.99 -4.90
C LYS A 81 -22.96 -1.80 -6.14
N GLU A 82 -23.08 -1.17 -7.31
CA GLU A 82 -23.45 -1.82 -8.57
C GLU A 82 -22.40 -2.87 -8.99
N ILE A 83 -21.11 -2.57 -8.84
CA ILE A 83 -20.04 -3.55 -9.09
C ILE A 83 -20.23 -4.75 -8.16
N ARG A 84 -20.39 -4.53 -6.85
CA ARG A 84 -20.59 -5.62 -5.87
C ARG A 84 -21.84 -6.45 -6.15
N GLU A 85 -22.93 -5.83 -6.60
CA GLU A 85 -24.14 -6.55 -7.01
C GLU A 85 -23.93 -7.38 -8.28
N ARG A 86 -23.12 -6.88 -9.23
CA ARG A 86 -22.82 -7.57 -10.48
C ARG A 86 -21.84 -8.74 -10.32
N VAL A 87 -20.74 -8.55 -9.58
CA VAL A 87 -19.67 -9.56 -9.47
C VAL A 87 -19.73 -10.39 -8.19
N GLY A 88 -20.48 -9.93 -7.18
CA GLY A 88 -20.59 -10.55 -5.86
C GLY A 88 -19.63 -9.92 -4.84
N VAL A 89 -20.16 -9.57 -3.66
CA VAL A 89 -19.40 -8.88 -2.60
C VAL A 89 -18.17 -9.65 -2.14
N ASP A 90 -18.27 -10.98 -2.04
CA ASP A 90 -17.18 -11.87 -1.61
C ASP A 90 -16.07 -12.03 -2.67
N ASN A 91 -16.30 -11.51 -3.88
CA ASN A 91 -15.35 -11.50 -4.99
C ASN A 91 -14.71 -10.11 -5.19
N THR A 92 -15.10 -9.11 -4.40
CA THR A 92 -14.61 -7.73 -4.54
C THR A 92 -13.67 -7.32 -3.43
N LEU A 93 -12.71 -6.45 -3.77
CA LEU A 93 -11.93 -5.68 -2.80
C LEU A 93 -11.92 -4.21 -3.20
N THR A 94 -12.18 -3.29 -2.28
CA THR A 94 -12.15 -1.85 -2.53
C THR A 94 -10.91 -1.22 -1.92
N PHE A 95 -10.06 -0.64 -2.77
CA PHE A 95 -8.85 0.06 -2.34
C PHE A 95 -8.94 1.54 -2.66
N MET A 96 -8.56 2.35 -1.68
CA MET A 96 -8.51 3.81 -1.82
C MET A 96 -7.06 4.29 -1.88
N VAL A 97 -6.73 5.08 -2.89
CA VAL A 97 -5.38 5.60 -3.13
C VAL A 97 -5.44 7.12 -3.05
N GLY A 98 -5.18 7.60 -1.84
CA GLY A 98 -4.82 8.95 -1.49
C GLY A 98 -5.76 10.08 -1.85
N ASP A 99 -5.26 11.29 -1.53
CA ASP A 99 -5.84 12.60 -1.74
C ASP A 99 -7.37 12.67 -1.55
N SER A 100 -7.85 12.08 -0.46
CA SER A 100 -9.29 11.80 -0.31
C SER A 100 -10.08 12.87 0.45
N VAL A 101 -9.48 13.52 1.46
CA VAL A 101 -10.21 14.29 2.48
C VAL A 101 -10.09 15.81 2.37
N HIS A 102 -9.51 16.35 1.31
CA HIS A 102 -9.28 17.80 1.17
C HIS A 102 -9.47 18.26 -0.27
N GLY A 103 -10.00 19.47 -0.47
CA GLY A 103 -10.20 20.11 -1.78
C GLY A 103 -11.55 20.83 -1.80
N GLY A 104 -12.61 20.11 -1.47
CA GLY A 104 -13.97 20.64 -1.27
C GLY A 104 -14.13 21.58 -0.06
N ALA A 105 -15.12 22.47 -0.11
CA ALA A 105 -15.38 23.44 0.95
C ALA A 105 -15.91 22.76 2.23
N GLU A 106 -16.76 21.75 2.08
CA GLU A 106 -17.34 20.99 3.18
C GLU A 106 -16.25 20.32 4.02
N VAL A 107 -15.29 19.68 3.35
CA VAL A 107 -14.17 19.04 4.02
C VAL A 107 -13.21 20.07 4.61
N LEU A 108 -12.97 21.20 3.92
CA LEU A 108 -12.16 22.30 4.43
C LEU A 108 -12.65 22.80 5.79
N PHE A 109 -13.95 23.09 5.93
CA PHE A 109 -14.53 23.62 7.17
C PHE A 109 -14.81 22.57 8.25
N THR A 110 -14.60 21.28 7.95
CA THR A 110 -14.84 20.17 8.89
C THR A 110 -13.61 19.34 9.19
N LEU A 111 -12.41 19.81 8.83
CA LEU A 111 -11.15 19.05 8.95
C LEU A 111 -11.16 17.74 8.15
N GLY A 112 -12.02 17.60 7.14
CA GLY A 112 -12.28 16.35 6.43
C GLY A 112 -13.37 15.48 7.05
N ASN A 113 -13.99 15.86 8.17
CA ASN A 113 -14.98 14.99 8.82
C ASN A 113 -16.28 14.83 8.00
N ALA A 114 -16.65 15.80 7.17
CA ALA A 114 -17.88 15.71 6.39
C ALA A 114 -17.93 14.47 5.48
N ILE A 115 -16.77 14.03 4.95
CA ILE A 115 -16.68 12.90 4.02
C ILE A 115 -16.47 11.55 4.72
N MET A 116 -15.92 11.55 5.94
CA MET A 116 -15.54 10.31 6.61
C MET A 116 -16.69 9.31 6.86
N PRO A 117 -17.92 9.71 7.24
CA PRO A 117 -19.04 8.77 7.34
C PRO A 117 -19.35 8.06 6.02
N VAL A 118 -19.12 8.75 4.89
CA VAL A 118 -19.34 8.19 3.56
C VAL A 118 -18.24 7.17 3.23
N PHE A 119 -16.96 7.52 3.42
CA PHE A 119 -15.85 6.58 3.23
C PHE A 119 -15.93 5.37 4.16
N ASN A 120 -16.31 5.56 5.42
CA ASN A 120 -16.52 4.45 6.36
C ASN A 120 -17.67 3.51 5.94
N ALA A 121 -18.59 3.98 5.08
CA ALA A 121 -19.67 3.18 4.50
C ALA A 121 -19.29 2.55 3.14
N PHE A 122 -18.18 2.94 2.51
CA PHE A 122 -17.74 2.36 1.23
C PHE A 122 -17.29 0.90 1.37
N GLY A 123 -17.00 0.42 2.57
CA GLY A 123 -16.41 -0.90 2.76
C GLY A 123 -15.02 -0.99 2.15
N ILE A 124 -14.17 -0.01 2.46
CA ILE A 124 -12.79 0.04 1.99
C ILE A 124 -12.00 -1.05 2.71
N ASP A 125 -11.34 -1.90 1.92
CA ASP A 125 -10.53 -3.00 2.43
C ASP A 125 -9.18 -2.51 2.94
N ALA A 126 -8.60 -1.53 2.26
CA ALA A 126 -7.41 -0.81 2.69
C ALA A 126 -7.23 0.51 1.92
N ALA A 127 -6.49 1.43 2.53
CA ALA A 127 -6.20 2.74 1.95
C ALA A 127 -4.72 3.12 2.05
N VAL A 128 -4.27 3.91 1.09
CA VAL A 128 -3.02 4.68 1.14
C VAL A 128 -3.39 6.15 1.26
N MET A 129 -2.62 6.92 2.02
CA MET A 129 -2.82 8.36 2.16
C MET A 129 -1.99 9.09 1.11
N GLY A 130 -2.56 10.12 0.48
CA GLY A 130 -1.85 11.03 -0.40
C GLY A 130 -1.26 12.21 0.35
N ASN A 131 -0.74 13.20 -0.36
CA ASN A 131 -0.22 14.40 0.31
C ASN A 131 -1.30 15.25 0.98
N TRP A 132 -2.50 15.33 0.39
CA TRP A 132 -3.58 16.16 0.90
C TRP A 132 -4.25 15.58 2.15
N ASP A 133 -4.10 14.28 2.40
CA ASP A 133 -4.48 13.66 3.68
C ASP A 133 -3.71 14.20 4.90
N PHE A 134 -2.61 14.93 4.66
CA PHE A 134 -1.80 15.61 5.68
C PHE A 134 -2.05 17.12 5.75
N ALA A 135 -2.98 17.65 4.94
CA ALA A 135 -3.22 19.09 4.83
C ALA A 135 -3.75 19.75 6.11
N TYR A 136 -4.55 19.00 6.88
CA TYR A 136 -5.04 19.42 8.20
C TYR A 136 -4.00 19.20 9.31
N GLY A 137 -2.77 18.85 8.95
CA GLY A 137 -1.65 18.64 9.85
C GLY A 137 -1.58 17.20 10.37
N THR A 138 -0.37 16.82 10.77
CA THR A 138 -0.03 15.44 11.16
C THR A 138 -0.85 14.92 12.33
N ARG A 139 -1.43 15.80 13.16
CA ARG A 139 -2.36 15.40 14.22
C ARG A 139 -3.67 14.82 13.68
N VAL A 140 -4.28 15.47 12.69
CA VAL A 140 -5.56 15.05 12.13
C VAL A 140 -5.39 13.74 11.37
N THR A 141 -4.38 13.66 10.50
CA THR A 141 -4.04 12.41 9.76
C THR A 141 -3.86 11.25 10.72
N ARG A 142 -3.15 11.50 11.81
CA ARG A 142 -2.84 10.51 12.81
C ARG A 142 -4.08 10.04 13.57
N ASP A 143 -4.86 10.97 14.11
CA ASP A 143 -6.08 10.65 14.85
C ASP A 143 -7.15 10.02 13.93
N ARG A 144 -7.06 10.24 12.61
CA ARG A 144 -7.93 9.65 11.59
C ARG A 144 -7.53 8.24 11.17
N TYR A 145 -6.23 7.99 10.97
CA TYR A 145 -5.76 6.81 10.23
C TYR A 145 -4.84 5.88 11.04
N VAL A 146 -4.38 6.27 12.23
CA VAL A 146 -3.44 5.48 13.02
C VAL A 146 -4.09 4.99 14.31
N ASP A 147 -4.37 3.69 14.35
CA ASP A 147 -4.95 3.04 15.53
C ASP A 147 -4.04 3.12 16.76
N GLY A 148 -4.64 3.36 17.93
CA GLY A 148 -4.03 3.05 19.23
C GLY A 148 -2.80 3.88 19.62
N LEU A 149 -2.71 5.14 19.20
CA LEU A 149 -1.51 5.94 19.46
C LEU A 149 -1.18 6.19 20.93
N LYS A 150 -0.15 5.46 21.34
CA LYS A 150 0.69 5.69 22.50
C LYS A 150 1.50 6.97 22.31
N GLY A 151 0.97 8.08 22.81
CA GLY A 151 1.74 9.30 23.05
C GLY A 151 1.05 10.60 22.61
N THR A 152 1.02 11.56 23.53
CA THR A 152 0.78 12.96 23.22
C THR A 152 2.00 13.51 22.50
N ILE A 153 1.94 13.67 21.18
CA ILE A 153 2.88 14.55 20.49
C ILE A 153 2.46 15.97 20.86
N PRO A 154 3.29 16.76 21.57
CA PRO A 154 2.98 18.15 21.84
C PRO A 154 2.84 18.86 20.50
N MET A 155 1.76 19.60 20.32
CA MET A 155 1.68 20.54 19.21
C MET A 155 2.88 21.47 19.29
N SER A 156 3.62 21.57 18.18
CA SER A 156 4.47 22.74 17.98
C SER A 156 3.59 23.98 18.15
N LYS A 157 4.05 24.99 18.91
CA LYS A 157 3.36 26.30 18.96
C LYS A 157 3.16 26.89 17.55
N ASN A 158 3.95 26.44 16.57
CA ASN A 158 3.90 26.85 15.18
C ASN A 158 2.96 25.99 14.32
N ASN A 159 2.19 25.05 14.89
CA ASN A 159 1.13 24.34 14.15
C ASN A 159 -0.10 25.24 13.89
N GLN A 160 0.00 26.54 14.20
CA GLN A 160 -0.98 27.57 13.88
C GLN A 160 -1.08 27.88 12.38
N THR A 161 -0.32 27.20 11.52
CA THR A 161 -0.25 27.47 10.08
C THR A 161 -0.79 26.32 9.21
N THR A 162 -1.29 25.23 9.79
CA THR A 162 -2.06 24.19 9.07
C THR A 162 -3.51 24.64 8.94
N LEU A 163 -4.25 24.17 7.92
CA LEU A 163 -5.67 24.53 7.78
C LEU A 163 -6.52 24.16 9.00
N SER A 164 -6.04 23.24 9.85
CA SER A 164 -6.71 22.92 11.10
C SER A 164 -6.64 24.01 12.16
N SER A 165 -5.66 24.91 12.12
CA SER A 165 -5.54 25.98 13.12
C SER A 165 -6.59 27.08 12.98
N THR A 166 -7.22 27.18 11.81
CA THR A 166 -8.32 28.13 11.54
C THR A 166 -9.66 27.59 12.04
N ILE A 167 -9.74 26.31 12.42
CA ILE A 167 -10.95 25.70 12.96
C ILE A 167 -10.88 25.73 14.50
N PRO A 168 -11.83 26.41 15.19
CA PRO A 168 -11.75 26.70 16.64
C PRO A 168 -11.48 25.49 17.55
N ALA A 169 -11.90 24.30 17.14
CA ALA A 169 -11.70 23.04 17.86
C ALA A 169 -10.21 22.62 17.93
N CYS A 170 -9.38 22.92 16.92
CA CYS A 170 -7.98 22.50 16.88
C CYS A 170 -6.99 23.61 17.29
N THR A 171 -7.38 24.48 18.22
CA THR A 171 -6.57 25.63 18.68
C THR A 171 -5.48 25.28 19.70
N GLY A 172 -5.31 24.00 20.03
CA GLY A 172 -4.21 23.50 20.87
C GLY A 172 -4.31 23.88 22.35
N LYS A 173 -5.51 24.28 22.82
CA LYS A 173 -5.79 24.60 24.22
C LYS A 173 -6.67 23.51 24.86
N ALA A 174 -6.02 22.41 25.23
CA ALA A 174 -6.43 21.38 26.21
C ALA A 174 -7.24 20.15 25.75
N GLY A 175 -6.53 19.02 25.62
CA GLY A 175 -7.04 17.68 25.96
C GLY A 175 -7.41 16.78 24.78
N PRO A 176 -7.65 15.47 25.03
CA PRO A 176 -8.01 14.49 24.01
C PRO A 176 -9.31 14.78 23.24
N ALA A 177 -10.14 15.71 23.75
CA ALA A 177 -11.44 16.06 23.18
C ALA A 177 -11.41 17.28 22.24
N ASP A 178 -10.25 17.93 22.05
CA ASP A 178 -10.17 19.21 21.30
C ASP A 178 -10.39 19.04 19.79
N CYS A 179 -9.80 18.04 19.14
CA CYS A 179 -10.02 17.79 17.71
C CYS A 179 -11.00 16.61 17.56
N ASN A 180 -12.29 16.90 17.34
CA ASN A 180 -13.32 15.90 17.06
C ASN A 180 -13.11 15.26 15.67
N VAL A 181 -12.03 14.51 15.48
CA VAL A 181 -11.68 13.85 14.21
C VAL A 181 -12.43 12.53 14.10
N ILE A 182 -13.17 12.34 13.01
CA ILE A 182 -13.79 11.05 12.70
C ILE A 182 -12.70 10.12 12.14
N ALA A 183 -12.47 8.99 12.83
CA ALA A 183 -11.52 7.98 12.41
C ALA A 183 -12.02 7.14 11.23
N ALA A 184 -11.09 6.68 10.41
CA ALA A 184 -11.33 5.65 9.42
C ALA A 184 -11.62 4.31 10.11
N ASN A 185 -12.54 3.51 9.56
CA ASN A 185 -12.80 2.14 10.02
C ASN A 185 -12.09 1.07 9.18
N TYR A 186 -11.17 1.49 8.31
CA TYR A 186 -10.38 0.68 7.40
C TYR A 186 -8.89 0.93 7.63
N PRO A 187 -8.02 -0.05 7.32
CA PRO A 187 -6.60 0.13 7.54
C PRO A 187 -6.00 1.13 6.55
N ALA A 188 -5.27 2.09 7.11
CA ALA A 188 -4.34 2.94 6.39
C ALA A 188 -2.94 2.29 6.39
N ILE A 189 -2.33 2.18 5.21
CA ILE A 189 -1.01 1.56 5.04
C ILE A 189 -0.03 2.48 4.34
N ALA A 190 1.24 2.46 4.76
CA ALA A 190 2.34 3.14 4.09
C ALA A 190 3.69 2.61 4.61
N ASN A 191 4.61 2.29 3.70
CA ASN A 191 5.92 1.76 4.08
C ASN A 191 6.99 2.84 4.35
N ASN A 192 6.72 4.08 3.94
CA ASN A 192 7.71 5.15 3.82
C ASN A 192 7.53 6.29 4.81
N VAL A 193 6.66 6.16 5.81
CA VAL A 193 6.41 7.20 6.83
C VAL A 193 6.98 6.78 8.18
N TYR A 194 7.85 7.61 8.74
CA TYR A 194 8.56 7.33 9.98
C TYR A 194 8.36 8.44 11.01
N TRP A 195 8.28 8.06 12.28
CA TRP A 195 8.29 9.03 13.37
C TRP A 195 9.61 9.79 13.44
N PHE A 196 9.52 11.10 13.66
CA PHE A 196 10.66 11.98 13.75
C PHE A 196 10.60 12.91 14.95
N LYS A 197 11.74 13.07 15.61
CA LYS A 197 11.88 13.94 16.79
C LYS A 197 12.33 15.34 16.33
N GLU A 198 11.39 16.28 16.23
CA GLU A 198 11.68 17.65 15.75
C GLU A 198 12.74 18.40 16.58
N LYS A 199 12.88 18.07 17.87
CA LYS A 199 13.89 18.68 18.76
C LYS A 199 15.28 18.03 18.69
N ALA A 200 15.47 17.03 17.82
CA ALA A 200 16.74 16.32 17.74
C ALA A 200 17.85 17.20 17.13
N VAL A 201 19.02 17.21 17.76
CA VAL A 201 20.21 17.98 17.35
C VAL A 201 21.35 17.04 16.94
N GLY A 202 22.25 17.51 16.08
CA GLY A 202 23.42 16.74 15.64
C GLY A 202 23.06 15.45 14.90
N ALA A 203 23.78 14.36 15.17
CA ALA A 203 23.58 13.07 14.49
C ALA A 203 22.17 12.47 14.72
N ALA A 204 21.48 12.85 15.80
CA ALA A 204 20.10 12.45 16.07
C ALA A 204 19.06 13.10 15.13
N ARG A 205 19.46 14.04 14.26
CA ARG A 205 18.61 14.59 13.19
C ARG A 205 18.40 13.58 12.04
N LYS A 206 19.19 12.50 11.95
CA LYS A 206 18.92 11.45 10.97
C LYS A 206 17.65 10.69 11.38
N PRO A 207 16.67 10.51 10.48
CA PRO A 207 15.48 9.73 10.80
C PRO A 207 15.86 8.28 11.11
N ASN A 208 15.20 7.69 12.11
CA ASN A 208 15.28 6.26 12.36
C ASN A 208 14.39 5.54 11.35
N LEU A 209 15.02 4.89 10.37
CA LEU A 209 14.32 4.15 9.31
C LEU A 209 14.14 2.66 9.64
N ALA A 210 14.27 2.27 10.91
CA ALA A 210 13.92 0.92 11.32
C ALA A 210 12.41 0.66 11.09
N PRO A 211 12.00 -0.55 10.65
CA PRO A 211 10.59 -0.88 10.45
C PRO A 211 9.71 -0.63 11.68
N SER A 212 10.26 -0.82 12.88
CA SER A 212 9.56 -0.56 14.16
C SER A 212 9.27 0.91 14.43
N ASN A 213 9.84 1.83 13.65
CA ASN A 213 9.62 3.27 13.76
C ASN A 213 8.67 3.82 12.68
N ARG A 214 8.09 2.94 11.85
CA ARG A 214 7.05 3.33 10.89
C ARG A 214 5.79 3.80 11.61
N VAL A 215 5.11 4.75 10.99
CA VAL A 215 3.85 5.33 11.48
C VAL A 215 2.69 4.40 11.17
N PHE A 216 2.69 3.86 9.95
CA PHE A 216 1.68 2.95 9.44
C PHE A 216 2.27 1.54 9.33
N GLN A 217 1.40 0.54 9.36
CA GLN A 217 1.78 -0.76 8.82
C GLN A 217 2.08 -0.59 7.32
N SER A 218 3.06 -1.33 6.79
CA SER A 218 3.47 -1.20 5.39
C SER A 218 2.59 -1.98 4.42
N TRP A 219 1.92 -3.02 4.90
CA TRP A 219 1.10 -3.91 4.10
C TRP A 219 0.02 -4.61 4.94
N VAL A 220 -0.98 -5.17 4.26
CA VAL A 220 -2.03 -6.01 4.85
C VAL A 220 -2.45 -7.11 3.86
N ILE A 221 -2.93 -8.25 4.36
CA ILE A 221 -3.62 -9.25 3.52
C ILE A 221 -5.11 -9.00 3.51
N ARG A 222 -5.70 -9.06 2.32
CA ARG A 222 -7.16 -9.15 2.10
C ARG A 222 -7.46 -10.37 1.26
N GLU A 223 -8.62 -10.96 1.44
CA GLU A 223 -9.01 -12.18 0.72
C GLU A 223 -10.38 -11.96 0.09
N ALA A 224 -10.49 -12.31 -1.19
CA ALA A 224 -11.73 -12.36 -1.95
C ALA A 224 -11.69 -13.61 -2.82
N ASN A 225 -12.82 -14.31 -2.92
CA ASN A 225 -12.94 -15.57 -3.68
C ASN A 225 -11.78 -16.58 -3.43
N GLY A 226 -11.29 -16.66 -2.18
CA GLY A 226 -10.17 -17.52 -1.80
C GLY A 226 -8.77 -17.05 -2.24
N VAL A 227 -8.66 -15.94 -2.97
CA VAL A 227 -7.43 -15.29 -3.43
C VAL A 227 -6.97 -14.27 -2.39
N LYS A 228 -5.76 -14.45 -1.86
CA LYS A 228 -5.13 -13.54 -0.90
C LYS A 228 -4.34 -12.45 -1.62
N VAL A 229 -4.78 -11.22 -1.48
CA VAL A 229 -4.12 -10.02 -1.99
C VAL A 229 -3.25 -9.41 -0.89
N GLY A 230 -1.94 -9.39 -1.12
CA GLY A 230 -1.01 -8.61 -0.30
C GLY A 230 -0.98 -7.18 -0.79
N PHE A 231 -1.66 -6.30 -0.06
CA PHE A 231 -1.73 -4.89 -0.37
C PHE A 231 -0.60 -4.14 0.34
N VAL A 232 0.29 -3.49 -0.42
CA VAL A 232 1.46 -2.74 0.06
C VAL A 232 1.28 -1.27 -0.30
N GLY A 233 1.61 -0.35 0.62
CA GLY A 233 1.31 1.07 0.43
C GLY A 233 2.53 1.99 0.44
N ILE A 234 2.48 3.06 -0.35
CA ILE A 234 3.46 4.16 -0.35
C ILE A 234 2.72 5.50 -0.40
N THR A 235 2.93 6.36 0.59
CA THR A 235 2.40 7.74 0.54
C THR A 235 3.32 8.65 -0.28
N SER A 236 2.81 9.80 -0.68
CA SER A 236 3.59 10.83 -1.36
C SER A 236 4.86 11.19 -0.58
N SER A 237 6.00 11.27 -1.28
CA SER A 237 7.26 11.73 -0.68
C SER A 237 7.40 13.26 -0.71
N ARG A 238 6.45 13.96 -1.36
CA ARG A 238 6.58 15.39 -1.68
C ARG A 238 6.05 16.32 -0.58
N LEU A 239 5.41 15.79 0.46
CA LEU A 239 4.86 16.57 1.57
C LEU A 239 5.86 17.60 2.14
N PRO A 240 7.16 17.27 2.38
CA PRO A 240 8.11 18.22 2.91
C PRO A 240 8.37 19.45 2.03
N VAL A 241 8.27 19.30 0.71
CA VAL A 241 8.46 20.41 -0.23
C VAL A 241 7.15 21.13 -0.52
N GLN A 242 6.01 20.44 -0.45
CA GLN A 242 4.68 21.01 -0.63
C GLN A 242 4.31 21.97 0.50
N ASN A 243 4.47 21.53 1.76
CA ASN A 243 4.32 22.40 2.92
C ASN A 243 5.09 21.81 4.12
N PRO A 244 5.99 22.55 4.76
CA PRO A 244 6.78 22.05 5.89
C PRO A 244 5.92 21.60 7.08
N LEU A 245 4.65 21.99 7.15
CA LEU A 245 3.75 21.63 8.24
C LEU A 245 3.14 20.23 8.06
N PHE A 246 3.07 19.74 6.82
CA PHE A 246 2.49 18.44 6.52
C PHE A 246 3.36 17.28 7.03
N ASN A 247 4.62 17.57 7.37
CA ASN A 247 5.58 16.58 7.87
C ASN A 247 5.99 16.75 9.34
N LEU A 248 5.34 17.64 10.12
CA LEU A 248 5.78 17.89 11.49
C LEU A 248 5.72 16.62 12.35
N GLY A 249 6.88 16.20 12.83
CA GLY A 249 7.05 14.96 13.59
C GLY A 249 7.16 13.70 12.73
N LEU A 250 7.25 13.84 11.41
CA LEU A 250 7.26 12.77 10.41
C LEU A 250 8.43 12.93 9.43
N ARG A 251 8.95 11.81 8.91
CA ARG A 251 9.87 11.81 7.78
C ARG A 251 9.44 10.79 6.75
N PHE A 252 9.67 11.14 5.49
CA PHE A 252 9.19 10.42 4.33
C PHE A 252 10.38 9.96 3.50
N THR A 253 10.42 8.68 3.15
CA THR A 253 11.32 8.15 2.13
C THR A 253 10.56 8.02 0.81
N LYS A 254 11.24 7.59 -0.26
CA LYS A 254 10.60 7.19 -1.51
C LYS A 254 9.99 5.78 -1.46
N GLY A 255 10.10 5.05 -0.35
CA GLY A 255 9.57 3.67 -0.22
C GLY A 255 10.30 2.59 -1.03
N TYR A 256 11.15 2.97 -1.99
CA TYR A 256 11.88 2.05 -2.87
C TYR A 256 12.72 1.01 -2.13
N ASN A 257 13.44 1.42 -1.07
CA ASN A 257 14.34 0.52 -0.35
C ASN A 257 13.58 -0.41 0.60
N GLU A 258 12.41 0.04 1.04
CA GLU A 258 11.50 -0.66 1.94
C GLU A 258 10.73 -1.78 1.22
N LEU A 259 10.29 -1.51 -0.02
CA LEU A 259 9.40 -2.38 -0.80
C LEU A 259 9.84 -3.84 -0.86
N PRO A 260 11.11 -4.20 -1.19
CA PRO A 260 11.48 -5.61 -1.32
C PRO A 260 11.22 -6.43 -0.05
N GLY A 261 11.45 -5.83 1.13
CA GLY A 261 11.20 -6.49 2.41
C GLY A 261 9.70 -6.63 2.70
N ASP A 262 8.92 -5.59 2.39
CA ASP A 262 7.47 -5.60 2.58
C ASP A 262 6.76 -6.61 1.66
N ILE A 263 7.17 -6.66 0.39
CA ILE A 263 6.69 -7.65 -0.60
C ILE A 263 7.03 -9.07 -0.12
N ALA A 264 8.28 -9.31 0.29
CA ALA A 264 8.69 -10.63 0.78
C ALA A 264 7.89 -11.05 2.02
N ALA A 265 7.61 -10.12 2.94
CA ALA A 265 6.82 -10.38 4.13
C ALA A 265 5.35 -10.71 3.80
N ALA A 266 4.73 -9.94 2.90
CA ALA A 266 3.37 -10.22 2.43
C ALA A 266 3.26 -11.57 1.70
N ARG A 267 4.24 -11.92 0.86
CA ARG A 267 4.35 -13.25 0.23
C ARG A 267 4.50 -14.37 1.25
N ALA A 268 5.38 -14.19 2.24
CA ALA A 268 5.56 -15.16 3.31
C ALA A 268 4.29 -15.34 4.17
N ALA A 269 3.44 -14.32 4.26
CA ALA A 269 2.12 -14.38 4.88
C ALA A 269 1.05 -15.06 3.99
N GLY A 270 1.40 -15.50 2.78
CA GLY A 270 0.55 -16.26 1.89
C GLY A 270 -0.17 -15.46 0.82
N ALA A 271 0.29 -14.25 0.48
CA ALA A 271 -0.27 -13.47 -0.63
C ALA A 271 -0.09 -14.20 -1.98
N ASN A 272 -1.21 -14.45 -2.67
CA ASN A 272 -1.29 -14.93 -4.04
C ASN A 272 -0.87 -13.87 -5.04
N ILE A 273 -1.31 -12.63 -4.84
CA ILE A 273 -0.86 -11.47 -5.64
C ILE A 273 -0.43 -10.31 -4.74
N ILE A 274 0.46 -9.47 -5.25
CA ILE A 274 0.95 -8.25 -4.59
C ILE A 274 0.44 -7.05 -5.37
N VAL A 275 -0.38 -6.27 -4.68
CA VAL A 275 -0.94 -5.01 -5.18
C VAL A 275 -0.24 -3.88 -4.44
N LEU A 276 0.47 -3.02 -5.16
CA LEU A 276 1.10 -1.82 -4.63
C LEU A 276 0.17 -0.63 -4.86
N ALA A 277 -0.32 0.03 -3.82
CA ALA A 277 -0.95 1.34 -3.92
C ALA A 277 0.05 2.45 -3.60
N THR A 278 0.06 3.50 -4.41
CA THR A 278 1.14 4.49 -4.37
C THR A 278 0.73 5.88 -4.85
N GLU A 279 1.04 6.84 -3.99
CA GLU A 279 0.82 8.29 -4.15
C GLU A 279 2.11 9.02 -4.57
N LEU A 280 2.98 8.34 -5.31
CA LEU A 280 4.22 8.92 -5.83
C LEU A 280 4.06 9.56 -7.23
N GLY A 281 2.89 9.40 -7.85
CA GLY A 281 2.62 9.82 -9.21
C GLY A 281 3.07 8.81 -10.27
N PHE A 282 2.43 8.88 -11.42
CA PHE A 282 2.52 7.89 -12.49
C PHE A 282 3.95 7.59 -12.97
N GLY A 283 4.79 8.62 -13.05
CA GLY A 283 6.20 8.47 -13.48
C GLY A 283 7.04 7.59 -12.55
N ASP A 284 6.92 7.81 -11.24
CA ASP A 284 7.61 6.99 -10.22
C ASP A 284 7.04 5.56 -10.23
N ASN A 285 5.73 5.41 -10.49
CA ASN A 285 5.03 4.13 -10.53
C ASN A 285 5.47 3.27 -11.73
N ILE A 286 5.64 3.85 -12.92
CA ILE A 286 6.27 3.19 -14.08
C ILE A 286 7.68 2.72 -13.73
N GLN A 287 8.45 3.55 -13.03
CA GLN A 287 9.83 3.24 -12.68
C GLN A 287 9.89 2.08 -11.66
N MET A 288 8.98 2.04 -10.68
CA MET A 288 8.86 0.94 -9.73
C MET A 288 8.46 -0.37 -10.42
N ALA A 289 7.48 -0.33 -11.33
CA ALA A 289 7.08 -1.49 -12.11
C ALA A 289 8.25 -2.09 -12.91
N LYS A 290 9.14 -1.25 -13.45
CA LYS A 290 10.35 -1.69 -14.15
C LYS A 290 11.37 -2.34 -13.21
N GLU A 291 11.59 -1.79 -12.02
CA GLU A 291 12.77 -2.12 -11.21
C GLU A 291 12.51 -3.02 -10.00
N ILE A 292 11.33 -2.97 -9.41
CA ILE A 292 11.02 -3.69 -8.17
C ILE A 292 10.39 -5.04 -8.48
N LYS A 293 11.05 -6.12 -8.08
CA LYS A 293 10.56 -7.49 -8.30
C LYS A 293 9.37 -7.81 -7.39
N GLY A 294 8.45 -8.62 -7.89
CA GLY A 294 7.39 -9.26 -7.09
C GLY A 294 6.10 -8.46 -6.95
N ILE A 295 6.03 -7.25 -7.51
CA ILE A 295 4.79 -6.49 -7.72
C ILE A 295 4.04 -7.13 -8.90
N ASP A 296 2.73 -7.33 -8.76
CA ASP A 296 1.88 -7.80 -9.87
C ASP A 296 1.01 -6.67 -10.42
N VAL A 297 0.47 -5.83 -9.54
CA VAL A 297 -0.39 -4.68 -9.89
C VAL A 297 0.04 -3.44 -9.12
N ILE A 298 -0.01 -2.28 -9.78
CA ILE A 298 0.12 -0.97 -9.17
C ILE A 298 -1.20 -0.22 -9.32
N LEU A 299 -1.74 0.22 -8.20
CA LEU A 299 -2.82 1.20 -8.11
C LEU A 299 -2.17 2.57 -7.89
N SER A 300 -2.18 3.39 -8.93
CA SER A 300 -1.53 4.69 -8.98
C SER A 300 -2.50 5.80 -8.57
N GLY A 301 -1.98 6.89 -8.00
CA GLY A 301 -2.66 8.14 -7.68
C GLY A 301 -1.64 9.31 -7.68
N ASP A 302 -2.04 10.49 -7.22
CA ASP A 302 -1.31 11.80 -7.19
C ASP A 302 -1.33 12.59 -8.52
N THR A 303 -1.38 11.94 -9.68
CA THR A 303 -1.21 12.60 -10.98
C THR A 303 -2.48 12.68 -11.83
N HIS A 304 -3.56 12.03 -11.38
CA HIS A 304 -4.92 12.09 -11.91
C HIS A 304 -5.03 11.50 -13.33
N GLU A 305 -4.28 10.44 -13.63
CA GLU A 305 -4.37 9.78 -14.94
C GLU A 305 -5.70 9.04 -15.11
N GLU A 306 -6.50 9.47 -16.08
CA GLU A 306 -7.73 8.80 -16.51
C GLU A 306 -7.41 7.66 -17.48
N LEU A 307 -6.88 6.54 -16.96
CA LEU A 307 -6.58 5.40 -17.81
C LEU A 307 -7.87 4.67 -18.24
N THR A 308 -8.03 4.50 -19.55
CA THR A 308 -9.11 3.69 -20.13
C THR A 308 -8.72 2.23 -20.38
N LYS A 309 -7.44 1.90 -20.15
CA LYS A 309 -6.85 0.56 -20.26
C LYS A 309 -5.68 0.45 -19.29
N ALA A 310 -5.48 -0.72 -18.70
CA ALA A 310 -4.31 -0.97 -17.86
C ALA A 310 -3.02 -0.88 -18.69
N ILE A 311 -1.98 -0.28 -18.11
CA ILE A 311 -0.66 -0.27 -18.72
C ILE A 311 0.11 -1.50 -18.27
N GLU A 312 0.66 -2.23 -19.23
CA GLU A 312 1.50 -3.40 -18.96
C GLU A 312 2.98 -3.02 -19.06
N ILE A 313 3.70 -3.15 -17.95
CA ILE A 313 5.15 -2.90 -17.90
C ILE A 313 5.88 -4.21 -17.64
N LYS A 314 6.83 -4.54 -18.52
CA LYS A 314 7.74 -5.67 -18.27
C LYS A 314 8.83 -5.25 -17.28
N ASN A 315 8.85 -5.88 -16.12
CA ASN A 315 9.89 -5.66 -15.12
C ASN A 315 11.25 -6.13 -15.67
N VAL A 316 12.27 -5.26 -15.61
CA VAL A 316 13.56 -5.49 -16.29
C VAL A 316 14.40 -6.57 -15.62
N PHE A 317 14.16 -6.86 -14.33
CA PHE A 317 14.97 -7.81 -13.57
C PHE A 317 14.30 -9.17 -13.35
N SER A 318 12.97 -9.25 -13.36
CA SER A 318 12.23 -10.52 -13.26
C SER A 318 11.66 -10.99 -14.58
N GLY A 319 11.48 -10.09 -15.56
CA GLY A 319 10.80 -10.37 -16.81
C GLY A 319 9.27 -10.51 -16.67
N LYS A 320 8.73 -10.45 -15.45
CA LYS A 320 7.29 -10.51 -15.16
C LYS A 320 6.61 -9.22 -15.62
N LYS A 321 5.35 -9.35 -16.04
CA LYS A 321 4.47 -8.23 -16.38
C LYS A 321 3.88 -7.64 -15.10
N VAL A 322 3.91 -6.33 -14.98
CA VAL A 322 3.26 -5.56 -13.92
C VAL A 322 2.15 -4.73 -14.56
N LEU A 323 0.94 -4.79 -14.01
CA LEU A 323 -0.18 -3.95 -14.44
C LEU A 323 -0.15 -2.64 -13.67
N ILE A 324 -0.44 -1.53 -14.34
CA ILE A 324 -0.64 -0.22 -13.70
C ILE A 324 -2.01 0.30 -14.11
N ILE A 325 -2.82 0.67 -13.13
CA ILE A 325 -4.07 1.41 -13.33
C ILE A 325 -4.07 2.68 -12.48
N GLU A 326 -4.79 3.68 -12.96
CA GLU A 326 -5.14 4.91 -12.25
C GLU A 326 -6.53 5.29 -12.72
N SER A 327 -7.37 5.75 -11.80
CA SER A 327 -8.77 6.00 -12.09
C SER A 327 -9.07 7.47 -12.29
N GLY A 328 -8.07 8.35 -12.26
CA GLY A 328 -8.29 9.78 -12.16
C GLY A 328 -8.84 10.14 -10.78
N GLU A 329 -9.87 10.99 -10.75
CA GLU A 329 -10.47 11.52 -9.52
C GLU A 329 -11.86 10.89 -9.24
N ASP A 330 -12.74 11.61 -8.56
CA ASP A 330 -14.06 11.15 -8.12
C ASP A 330 -15.09 10.94 -9.23
N ALA A 331 -14.81 11.41 -10.45
CA ALA A 331 -15.69 11.23 -11.60
C ALA A 331 -15.66 9.80 -12.18
N TYR A 332 -14.70 8.99 -11.75
CA TYR A 332 -14.44 7.66 -12.26
C TYR A 332 -14.24 6.66 -11.13
N LEU A 333 -14.44 5.38 -11.45
CA LEU A 333 -14.18 4.27 -10.55
C LEU A 333 -13.39 3.22 -11.34
N GLY A 334 -12.23 2.82 -10.85
CA GLY A 334 -11.47 1.74 -11.48
C GLY A 334 -12.07 0.39 -11.13
N GLU A 335 -12.25 -0.46 -12.13
CA GLU A 335 -12.71 -1.83 -11.96
C GLU A 335 -11.74 -2.78 -12.64
N LEU A 336 -10.83 -3.38 -11.86
CA LEU A 336 -9.84 -4.33 -12.38
C LEU A 336 -10.23 -5.74 -11.95
N THR A 337 -10.71 -6.54 -12.89
CA THR A 337 -10.97 -7.97 -12.69
C THR A 337 -9.74 -8.79 -13.03
N LEU A 338 -9.37 -9.71 -12.16
CA LEU A 338 -8.19 -10.58 -12.26
C LEU A 338 -8.61 -12.04 -12.10
N GLU A 339 -8.23 -12.88 -13.05
CA GLU A 339 -8.24 -14.33 -12.89
C GLU A 339 -6.87 -14.78 -12.38
N VAL A 340 -6.83 -15.25 -11.13
CA VAL A 340 -5.59 -15.63 -10.45
C VAL A 340 -5.52 -17.13 -10.32
N GLU A 341 -4.41 -17.73 -10.76
CA GLU A 341 -4.08 -19.13 -10.54
C GLU A 341 -2.78 -19.24 -9.72
N GLY A 342 -2.90 -19.74 -8.48
CA GLY A 342 -1.74 -19.83 -7.58
C GLY A 342 -1.19 -18.46 -7.24
N ASN A 343 -0.05 -18.07 -7.85
CA ASN A 343 0.59 -16.77 -7.63
C ASN A 343 0.73 -15.94 -8.93
N GLU A 344 -0.01 -16.32 -9.97
CA GLU A 344 0.04 -15.70 -11.29
C GLU A 344 -1.33 -15.15 -11.69
N ILE A 345 -1.31 -14.09 -12.50
CA ILE A 345 -2.50 -13.50 -13.12
C ILE A 345 -2.55 -14.05 -14.55
N GLU A 346 -3.53 -14.89 -14.84
CA GLU A 346 -3.69 -15.53 -16.16
C GLU A 346 -4.43 -14.59 -17.12
N HIS A 347 -5.50 -13.97 -16.63
CA HIS A 347 -6.33 -13.04 -17.37
C HIS A 347 -6.68 -11.81 -16.54
N PHE A 348 -6.90 -10.67 -17.21
CA PHE A 348 -7.40 -9.46 -16.56
C PHE A 348 -8.31 -8.66 -17.50
N ALA A 349 -9.19 -7.86 -16.90
CA ALA A 349 -10.00 -6.86 -17.57
C ALA A 349 -10.03 -5.57 -16.74
N PHE A 350 -9.87 -4.42 -17.39
CA PHE A 350 -9.97 -3.07 -16.81
C PHE A 350 -10.72 -2.18 -17.80
#